data_AF-A0A7Y2XS24-F1
#
_entry.id   AF-A0A7Y2XS24-F1
#
_cell.length_a   1.000
_cell.length_b   1.000
_cell.length_c   1.000
_cell.angle_alpha   90.00
_cell.angle_beta   90.00
_cell.angle_gamma   90.00
#
_symmetry.space_group_name_H-M   'P 1'
#
loop_
_entity.id
_entity.type
_entity.pdbx_description
1 polymer ?
#
loop_
_entity_poly.entity_id
_entity_poly.type
_entity_poly.pdbx_seq_one_letter_code
_entity_poly.pdbx_strand_id
1 'polypeptide(L)'
;MNTPTHLNHQTLRDRQRELSDILPESLSVRVHRALSWLDRAEQETGDDDARFIFLWVAFNAAYSQDIADRQRFDERQLFQGFLGRLIDSDADQLLYELVWDQFSGAIRLLIDNQYVFQPFWDYHNGRKTEAQWQLAFQSSKTAAHRAMGQMDTLKVMGIMFDRLYT
;
A
#
# COMPACT_ATOMS: atom_id res chain seq x y z
N MET A 1 -9.86 -5.65 -14.27
CA MET A 1 -9.42 -4.27 -13.93
C MET A 1 -9.02 -3.59 -15.23
N ASN A 2 -9.61 -2.45 -15.59
CA ASN A 2 -9.13 -1.65 -16.72
C ASN A 2 -7.98 -0.77 -16.23
N THR A 3 -6.78 -1.32 -16.19
CA THR A 3 -5.55 -0.54 -16.00
C THR A 3 -5.45 0.44 -17.17
N PRO A 4 -5.16 1.74 -16.95
CA PRO A 4 -4.87 2.67 -18.04
C PRO A 4 -3.86 2.02 -18.99
N THR A 5 -4.12 2.06 -20.30
CA THR A 5 -3.39 1.29 -21.32
C THR A 5 -1.88 1.55 -21.33
N HIS A 6 -1.43 2.62 -20.67
CA HIS A 6 -0.04 3.05 -20.55
C HIS A 6 0.68 2.60 -19.26
N LEU A 7 -0.01 1.96 -18.30
CA LEU A 7 0.56 1.53 -17.00
C LEU A 7 0.80 0.01 -16.91
N ASN A 8 1.11 -0.63 -18.04
CA ASN A 8 1.48 -2.05 -18.07
C ASN A 8 2.99 -2.28 -17.89
N HIS A 9 3.37 -3.51 -17.56
CA HIS A 9 4.76 -3.92 -17.37
C HIS A 9 5.66 -3.50 -18.54
N GLN A 10 5.22 -3.74 -19.79
CA GLN A 10 6.05 -3.47 -20.96
C GLN A 10 6.42 -1.98 -21.06
N THR A 11 5.43 -1.08 -20.90
CA THR A 11 5.63 0.37 -20.99
C THR A 11 6.53 0.88 -19.86
N LEU A 12 6.32 0.37 -18.64
CA LEU A 12 7.12 0.74 -17.48
C LEU A 12 8.56 0.21 -17.56
N ARG A 13 8.76 -0.98 -18.14
CA ARG A 13 10.08 -1.59 -18.36
C ARG A 13 10.89 -0.80 -19.39
N ASP A 14 10.27 -0.34 -20.47
CA ASP A 14 10.94 0.47 -21.47
C ASP A 14 11.36 1.82 -20.88
N ARG A 15 10.48 2.46 -20.09
CA ARG A 15 10.84 3.66 -19.33
C ARG A 15 11.97 3.43 -18.32
N GLN A 16 12.00 2.28 -17.64
CA GLN A 16 13.10 1.93 -16.73
C GLN A 16 14.45 1.87 -17.48
N ARG A 17 14.47 1.27 -18.67
CA ARG A 17 15.68 1.16 -19.51
C ARG A 17 16.17 2.53 -19.97
N GLU A 18 15.27 3.43 -20.36
CA GLU A 18 15.63 4.80 -20.74
C GLU A 18 16.26 5.59 -19.59
N LEU A 19 15.86 5.30 -18.36
CA LEU A 19 16.34 5.98 -17.16
C LEU A 19 17.49 5.23 -16.46
N SER A 20 17.90 4.06 -16.93
CA SER A 20 18.81 3.16 -16.18
C SER A 20 20.15 3.81 -15.85
N ASP A 21 20.64 4.67 -16.73
CA ASP A 21 21.96 5.32 -16.60
C ASP A 21 21.92 6.54 -15.67
N ILE A 22 20.72 7.00 -15.27
CA ILE A 22 20.49 8.21 -14.48
C ILE A 22 20.04 7.86 -13.05
N LEU A 23 19.33 6.76 -12.88
CA LEU A 23 18.81 6.35 -11.58
C LEU A 23 19.94 5.82 -10.67
N PRO A 24 19.94 6.16 -9.38
CA PRO A 24 20.80 5.48 -8.41
C PRO A 24 20.61 3.96 -8.48
N GLU A 25 21.70 3.21 -8.36
CA GLU A 25 21.70 1.74 -8.49
C GLU A 25 20.66 1.08 -7.58
N SER A 26 20.56 1.53 -6.32
CA SER A 26 19.60 1.00 -5.34
C SER A 26 18.15 1.20 -5.78
N LEU A 27 17.82 2.31 -6.43
CA LEU A 27 16.49 2.55 -6.98
C LEU A 27 16.26 1.69 -8.23
N SER A 28 17.24 1.62 -9.12
CA SER A 28 17.16 0.82 -10.36
C SER A 28 16.87 -0.66 -10.08
N VAL A 29 17.57 -1.25 -9.10
CA VAL A 29 17.36 -2.66 -8.69
C VAL A 29 15.96 -2.88 -8.11
N ARG A 30 15.44 -1.95 -7.30
CA ARG A 30 14.09 -2.06 -6.73
C ARG A 30 13.01 -2.00 -7.79
N VAL A 31 13.11 -1.02 -8.69
CA VAL A 31 12.18 -0.87 -9.81
C VAL A 31 12.25 -2.12 -10.69
N HIS A 32 13.44 -2.65 -10.98
CA HIS A 32 13.60 -3.89 -11.74
C HIS A 32 12.83 -5.05 -11.11
N ARG A 33 13.02 -5.30 -9.80
CA ARG A 33 12.33 -6.37 -9.09
C ARG A 33 10.82 -6.17 -9.06
N ALA A 34 10.37 -4.94 -8.81
CA ALA A 34 8.95 -4.60 -8.81
C ALA A 34 8.31 -4.91 -10.17
N LEU A 35 8.96 -4.52 -11.27
CA LEU A 35 8.48 -4.76 -12.62
C LEU A 35 8.44 -6.25 -12.99
N SER A 36 9.43 -7.05 -12.56
CA SER A 36 9.39 -8.50 -12.76
C SER A 36 8.20 -9.18 -12.07
N TRP A 37 7.80 -8.70 -10.89
CA TRP A 37 6.60 -9.21 -10.20
C TRP A 37 5.30 -8.66 -10.80
N LEU A 38 5.31 -7.42 -11.31
CA LEU A 38 4.19 -6.89 -12.08
C LEU A 38 3.94 -7.71 -13.35
N ASP A 39 5.00 -8.08 -14.08
CA ASP A 39 4.89 -8.95 -15.26
C ASP A 39 4.20 -10.28 -14.93
N ARG A 40 4.64 -10.92 -13.83
CA ARG A 40 4.04 -12.17 -13.38
C ARG A 40 2.57 -11.99 -12.98
N ALA A 41 2.21 -10.86 -12.38
CA ALA A 41 0.84 -10.52 -12.03
C ALA A 41 -0.04 -10.29 -13.27
N GLU A 42 0.45 -9.59 -14.29
CA GLU A 42 -0.29 -9.34 -15.53
C GLU A 42 -0.55 -10.63 -16.32
N GLN A 43 0.35 -11.60 -16.24
CA GLN A 43 0.18 -12.93 -16.83
C GLN A 43 -0.81 -13.82 -16.05
N GLU A 44 -1.09 -13.51 -14.78
CA GLU A 44 -2.00 -14.29 -13.94
C GLU A 44 -3.45 -13.86 -14.18
N THR A 45 -4.11 -14.57 -15.09
CA THR A 45 -5.49 -14.27 -15.51
C THR A 45 -6.53 -15.21 -14.92
N GLY A 46 -6.11 -16.33 -14.32
CA GLY A 46 -7.00 -17.37 -13.80
C GLY A 46 -7.15 -17.40 -12.28
N ASP A 47 -6.26 -16.73 -11.55
CA ASP A 47 -6.22 -16.74 -10.08
C ASP A 47 -6.00 -15.32 -9.54
N ASP A 48 -7.07 -14.70 -9.07
CA ASP A 48 -7.05 -13.34 -8.53
C ASP A 48 -6.27 -13.24 -7.21
N ASP A 49 -6.22 -14.31 -6.41
CA ASP A 49 -5.48 -14.35 -5.14
C ASP A 49 -3.97 -14.39 -5.43
N ALA A 50 -3.55 -15.26 -6.36
CA ALA A 50 -2.16 -15.29 -6.81
C ALA A 50 -1.75 -13.95 -7.44
N ARG A 51 -2.61 -13.37 -8.29
CA ARG A 51 -2.36 -12.04 -8.89
C ARG A 51 -2.18 -10.97 -7.81
N PHE A 52 -3.05 -10.96 -6.80
CA PHE A 52 -2.93 -10.02 -5.69
C PHE A 52 -1.60 -10.19 -4.94
N ILE A 53 -1.19 -11.42 -4.64
CA ILE A 53 0.10 -11.68 -3.98
C ILE A 53 1.27 -11.18 -4.83
N PHE A 54 1.26 -11.39 -6.16
CA PHE A 54 2.32 -10.87 -7.03
C PHE A 54 2.36 -9.34 -7.05
N LEU A 55 1.20 -8.67 -7.11
CA LEU A 55 1.11 -7.21 -7.00
C LEU A 55 1.63 -6.73 -5.63
N TRP A 56 1.31 -7.44 -4.56
CA TRP A 56 1.81 -7.12 -3.22
C TRP A 56 3.33 -7.23 -3.12
N VAL A 57 3.91 -8.28 -3.71
CA VAL A 57 5.38 -8.44 -3.77
C VAL A 57 6.01 -7.35 -4.64
N ALA A 58 5.41 -7.02 -5.79
CA ALA A 58 5.86 -5.93 -6.65
C ALA A 58 5.90 -4.59 -5.89
N PHE A 59 4.82 -4.26 -5.19
CA PHE A 59 4.72 -3.05 -4.37
C PHE A 59 5.77 -3.02 -3.26
N ASN A 60 5.94 -4.12 -2.51
CA ASN A 60 6.95 -4.18 -1.45
C ASN A 60 8.39 -4.10 -1.99
N ALA A 61 8.65 -4.62 -3.19
CA ALA A 61 9.94 -4.48 -3.86
C ALA A 61 10.25 -3.03 -4.27
N ALA A 62 9.24 -2.25 -4.67
CA ALA A 62 9.37 -0.83 -4.96
C ALA A 62 9.55 0.01 -3.68
N TYR A 63 8.80 -0.34 -2.63
CA TYR A 63 8.88 0.33 -1.32
C TYR A 63 10.22 0.10 -0.60
N SER A 64 10.80 -1.10 -0.67
CA SER A 64 11.89 -1.55 0.22
C SER A 64 13.03 -0.52 0.33
N GLN A 65 13.06 0.31 1.37
CA GLN A 65 14.14 1.27 1.56
C GLN A 65 15.44 0.56 1.95
N ASP A 66 16.57 1.25 1.73
CA ASP A 66 17.88 0.74 2.16
C ASP A 66 17.87 0.48 3.67
N ILE A 67 18.53 -0.61 4.09
CA ILE A 67 18.57 -1.08 5.48
C ILE A 67 19.04 0.01 6.46
N ALA A 68 19.76 1.02 5.97
CA ALA A 68 20.26 2.15 6.76
C ALA A 68 19.16 3.00 7.40
N ASP A 69 18.01 3.21 6.73
CA ASP A 69 16.93 4.06 7.26
C ASP A 69 16.08 3.33 8.31
N ARG A 70 16.04 2.00 8.26
CA ARG A 70 15.38 1.13 9.25
C ARG A 70 15.99 1.16 10.64
N GLN A 71 17.24 1.65 10.76
CA GLN A 71 17.87 1.84 12.08
C GLN A 71 17.46 3.14 12.76
N ARG A 72 16.86 4.08 12.01
CA ARG A 72 16.58 5.46 12.48
C ARG A 72 15.10 5.74 12.67
N PHE A 73 14.23 5.06 11.95
CA PHE A 73 12.79 5.32 11.93
C PHE A 73 11.98 4.05 12.15
N ASP A 74 10.79 4.21 12.74
CA ASP A 74 9.78 3.16 12.78
C ASP A 74 9.33 2.83 11.34
N GLU A 75 9.13 1.53 11.03
CA GLU A 75 8.74 1.07 9.70
C GLU A 75 7.44 1.76 9.23
N ARG A 76 6.53 2.04 10.17
CA ARG A 76 5.31 2.79 9.90
C ARG A 76 5.56 4.22 9.42
N GLN A 77 6.56 4.91 9.97
CA GLN A 77 6.92 6.26 9.56
C GLN A 77 7.58 6.25 8.17
N LEU A 78 8.45 5.28 7.91
CA LEU A 78 9.07 5.09 6.59
C LEU A 78 8.03 4.81 5.51
N PHE A 79 7.03 3.99 5.84
CA PHE A 79 5.93 3.66 4.95
C PHE A 79 5.03 4.86 4.66
N GLN A 80 4.63 5.62 5.69
CA GLN A 80 3.88 6.87 5.52
C GLN A 80 4.64 7.88 4.65
N GLY A 81 5.94 8.04 4.87
CA GLY A 81 6.78 8.92 4.05
C GLY A 81 6.89 8.46 2.58
N PHE A 82 6.90 7.15 2.35
CA PHE A 82 6.83 6.59 0.99
C PHE A 82 5.49 6.88 0.30
N LEU A 83 4.36 6.65 0.99
CA LEU A 83 3.04 6.98 0.46
C LEU A 83 2.89 8.47 0.15
N GLY A 84 3.41 9.34 1.02
CA GLY A 84 3.41 10.79 0.79
C GLY A 84 4.12 11.16 -0.51
N ARG A 85 5.34 10.65 -0.72
CA ARG A 85 6.08 10.88 -1.97
C ARG A 85 5.37 10.34 -3.21
N LEU A 86 4.68 9.21 -3.08
CA LEU A 86 3.91 8.61 -4.17
C LEU A 86 2.75 9.53 -4.57
N ILE A 87 1.99 10.03 -3.59
CA ILE A 87 0.88 10.97 -3.81
C ILE A 87 1.38 12.31 -4.36
N ASP A 88 2.47 12.85 -3.82
CA ASP A 88 3.07 14.11 -4.31
C ASP A 88 3.57 14.00 -5.75
N SER A 89 3.92 12.79 -6.20
CA SER A 89 4.38 12.52 -7.57
C SER A 89 3.24 12.17 -8.54
N ASP A 90 2.02 12.00 -8.04
CA ASP A 90 0.83 11.58 -8.80
C ASP A 90 0.09 12.81 -9.37
N ALA A 91 0.72 13.46 -10.35
CA ALA A 91 0.19 14.68 -10.97
C ALA A 91 -1.20 14.50 -11.60
N ASP A 92 -1.49 13.30 -12.08
CA ASP A 92 -2.77 12.93 -12.70
C ASP A 92 -3.82 12.47 -11.67
N GLN A 93 -3.49 12.48 -10.37
CA GLN A 93 -4.37 12.13 -9.25
C GLN A 93 -4.99 10.73 -9.34
N LEU A 94 -4.31 9.78 -9.98
CA LEU A 94 -4.80 8.41 -10.15
C LEU A 94 -5.07 7.73 -8.81
N LEU A 95 -4.22 7.92 -7.80
CA LEU A 95 -4.40 7.36 -6.46
C LEU A 95 -5.59 7.98 -5.74
N TYR A 96 -5.83 9.27 -5.95
CA TYR A 96 -7.00 9.94 -5.41
C TYR A 96 -8.28 9.33 -6.01
N GLU A 97 -8.37 9.23 -7.34
CA GLU A 97 -9.51 8.63 -8.02
C GLU A 97 -9.76 7.18 -7.58
N LEU A 98 -8.70 6.38 -7.44
CA LEU A 98 -8.80 5.01 -6.92
C LEU A 98 -9.43 4.99 -5.53
N VAL A 99 -8.95 5.83 -4.62
CA VAL A 99 -9.41 5.84 -3.21
C VAL A 99 -10.84 6.35 -3.10
N TRP A 100 -11.20 7.42 -3.82
CA TRP A 100 -12.47 8.12 -3.60
C TRP A 100 -13.58 7.71 -4.55
N ASP A 101 -13.24 7.50 -5.83
CA ASP A 101 -14.25 7.25 -6.87
C ASP A 101 -14.47 5.76 -7.10
N GLN A 102 -13.40 4.96 -7.04
CA GLN A 102 -13.50 3.53 -7.33
C GLN A 102 -13.68 2.65 -6.08
N PHE A 103 -12.86 2.86 -5.04
CA PHE A 103 -12.76 1.91 -3.93
C PHE A 103 -13.22 2.45 -2.57
N SER A 104 -13.83 3.64 -2.50
CA SER A 104 -14.21 4.27 -1.23
C SER A 104 -15.10 3.38 -0.34
N GLY A 105 -16.06 2.66 -0.94
CA GLY A 105 -16.90 1.70 -0.24
C GLY A 105 -16.13 0.48 0.28
N ALA A 106 -15.27 -0.12 -0.56
CA ALA A 106 -14.46 -1.28 -0.19
C ALA A 106 -13.46 -0.94 0.94
N ILE A 107 -12.83 0.24 0.87
CA ILE A 107 -11.93 0.74 1.91
C ILE A 107 -12.67 0.90 3.23
N ARG A 108 -13.91 1.44 3.22
CA ARG A 108 -14.71 1.57 4.45
C ARG A 108 -15.00 0.20 5.07
N LEU A 109 -15.40 -0.78 4.26
CA LEU A 109 -15.64 -2.15 4.73
C LEU A 109 -14.38 -2.79 5.31
N LEU A 110 -13.21 -2.58 4.69
CA LEU A 110 -11.94 -3.08 5.20
C LEU A 110 -11.60 -2.47 6.57
N ILE A 111 -11.78 -1.16 6.72
CA ILE A 111 -11.49 -0.44 7.98
C ILE A 111 -12.41 -0.89 9.11
N ASP A 112 -13.67 -1.21 8.79
CA ASP A 112 -14.68 -1.70 9.71
C ASP A 112 -14.53 -3.19 10.06
N ASN A 113 -13.65 -3.91 9.38
CA ASN A 113 -13.40 -5.32 9.63
C ASN A 113 -12.37 -5.53 10.76
N GLN A 114 -12.82 -6.07 11.89
CA GLN A 114 -11.96 -6.36 13.04
C GLN A 114 -10.93 -7.48 12.79
N TYR A 115 -11.19 -8.38 11.83
CA TYR A 115 -10.31 -9.52 11.56
C TYR A 115 -8.99 -9.12 10.87
N VAL A 116 -8.93 -7.92 10.30
CA VAL A 116 -7.72 -7.31 9.73
C VAL A 116 -7.12 -6.24 10.66
N PHE A 117 -7.41 -6.32 11.96
CA PHE A 117 -6.91 -5.38 12.96
C PHE A 117 -6.12 -6.09 14.06
N GLN A 118 -4.79 -5.97 14.05
CA GLN A 118 -3.89 -6.73 14.93
C GLN A 118 -4.31 -6.77 16.42
N PRO A 119 -4.76 -5.67 17.05
CA PRO A 119 -5.21 -5.69 18.44
C PRO A 119 -6.37 -6.66 18.74
N PHE A 120 -7.22 -7.00 17.76
CA PHE A 120 -8.26 -8.02 17.91
C PHE A 120 -7.61 -9.41 18.16
N TRP A 121 -6.61 -9.77 17.37
CA TRP A 121 -5.86 -11.02 17.54
C TRP A 121 -5.00 -11.00 18.81
N ASP A 122 -4.46 -9.85 19.20
CA ASP A 122 -3.75 -9.71 20.47
C ASP A 122 -4.64 -10.02 21.67
N TYR A 123 -5.92 -9.67 21.62
CA TYR A 123 -6.89 -10.05 22.64
C TYR A 123 -7.13 -11.57 22.67
N HIS A 124 -7.37 -12.18 21.50
CA HIS A 124 -7.52 -13.64 21.40
C HIS A 124 -6.28 -14.42 21.84
N ASN A 125 -5.09 -13.81 21.73
CA ASN A 125 -3.82 -14.36 22.19
C ASN A 125 -3.49 -13.99 23.66
N GLY A 126 -4.41 -13.35 24.40
CA GLY A 126 -4.22 -12.99 25.81
C GLY A 126 -3.22 -11.85 26.06
N ARG A 127 -2.79 -11.12 25.02
CA ARG A 127 -1.84 -9.98 25.10
C ARG A 127 -2.54 -8.65 25.39
N LYS A 128 -3.86 -8.58 25.20
CA LYS A 128 -4.71 -7.42 25.48
C LYS A 128 -6.01 -7.85 26.16
N THR A 129 -6.60 -6.93 26.91
CA THR A 129 -7.98 -7.07 27.40
C THR A 129 -8.99 -6.70 26.32
N GLU A 130 -10.24 -7.14 26.49
CA GLU A 130 -11.33 -6.82 25.57
C GLU A 130 -11.51 -5.30 25.42
N ALA A 131 -11.57 -4.58 26.55
CA ALA A 131 -11.72 -3.13 26.57
C ALA A 131 -10.58 -2.41 25.83
N GLN A 132 -9.34 -2.91 25.92
CA GLN A 132 -8.19 -2.29 25.25
C GLN A 132 -8.28 -2.40 23.73
N TRP A 133 -8.60 -3.57 23.17
CA TRP A 133 -8.67 -3.70 21.71
C TRP A 133 -9.90 -2.98 21.14
N GLN A 134 -11.04 -3.02 21.83
CA GLN A 134 -12.25 -2.31 21.41
C GLN A 134 -12.04 -0.81 21.40
N LEU A 135 -11.41 -0.24 22.45
CA LEU A 135 -11.08 1.18 22.49
C LEU A 135 -10.12 1.57 21.34
N ALA A 136 -9.09 0.77 21.11
CA ALA A 136 -8.15 0.99 20.00
C ALA A 136 -8.85 0.92 18.63
N PHE A 137 -9.77 -0.03 18.45
CA PHE A 137 -10.53 -0.21 17.22
C PHE A 137 -11.45 0.98 16.95
N GLN A 138 -12.21 1.43 17.96
CA GLN A 138 -13.08 2.60 17.84
C GLN A 138 -12.30 3.89 17.55
N SER A 139 -11.14 4.06 18.21
CA SER A 139 -10.25 5.19 17.93
C SER A 139 -9.74 5.15 16.49
N SER A 140 -9.30 3.98 16.01
CA SER A 140 -8.82 3.82 14.63
C SER A 140 -9.91 4.04 13.59
N LYS A 141 -11.13 3.55 13.81
CA LYS A 141 -12.30 3.82 12.96
C LYS A 141 -12.65 5.31 12.92
N THR A 142 -12.67 5.96 14.08
CA THR A 142 -12.95 7.40 14.17
C THR A 142 -11.92 8.22 13.39
N ALA A 143 -10.63 7.88 13.52
CA ALA A 143 -9.56 8.52 12.76
C ALA A 143 -9.72 8.31 11.25
N ALA A 144 -10.08 7.09 10.81
CA ALA A 144 -10.33 6.78 9.41
C ALA A 144 -11.53 7.54 8.84
N HIS A 145 -12.68 7.54 9.52
CA HIS A 145 -13.86 8.26 9.06
C HIS A 145 -13.63 9.77 9.01
N ARG A 146 -12.86 10.32 9.96
CA ARG A 146 -12.44 11.72 9.92
C ARG A 146 -11.58 12.01 8.69
N ALA A 147 -10.58 11.17 8.42
CA ALA A 147 -9.73 11.29 7.23
C ALA A 147 -10.57 11.19 5.93
N MET A 148 -11.54 10.28 5.89
CA MET A 148 -12.51 10.17 4.80
C MET A 148 -13.32 11.44 4.58
N GLY A 149 -13.86 12.03 5.66
CA GLY A 149 -14.60 13.29 5.56
C GLY A 149 -13.75 14.50 5.15
N GLN A 150 -12.43 14.41 5.33
CA GLN A 150 -11.47 15.44 4.95
C GLN A 150 -10.80 15.19 3.59
N MET A 151 -11.16 14.10 2.91
CA MET A 151 -10.50 13.65 1.67
C MET A 151 -8.97 13.52 1.83
N ASP A 152 -8.51 13.10 3.00
CA ASP A 152 -7.09 12.92 3.31
C ASP A 152 -6.59 11.57 2.76
N THR A 153 -6.20 11.55 1.49
CA THR A 153 -5.77 10.34 0.77
C THR A 153 -4.62 9.63 1.48
N LEU A 154 -3.60 10.38 1.93
CA LEU A 154 -2.43 9.81 2.61
C LEU A 154 -2.84 9.05 3.87
N LYS A 155 -3.68 9.67 4.70
CA LYS A 155 -4.11 9.06 5.96
C LYS A 155 -5.04 7.87 5.75
N VAL A 156 -5.94 7.94 4.76
CA VAL A 156 -6.80 6.81 4.40
C VAL A 156 -5.96 5.63 3.89
N MET A 157 -5.04 5.88 2.94
CA MET A 157 -4.15 4.82 2.45
C MET A 157 -3.29 4.25 3.58
N GLY A 158 -2.72 5.10 4.45
CA GLY A 158 -1.93 4.65 5.59
C GLY A 158 -2.70 3.70 6.51
N ILE A 159 -3.95 4.05 6.87
CA ILE A 159 -4.79 3.17 7.70
C ILE A 159 -5.17 1.89 6.96
N MET A 160 -5.47 1.98 5.66
CA MET A 160 -5.79 0.82 4.82
C MET A 160 -4.62 -0.17 4.79
N PHE A 161 -3.40 0.30 4.55
CA PHE A 161 -2.21 -0.56 4.56
C PHE A 161 -1.89 -1.11 5.96
N ASP A 162 -2.10 -0.35 7.04
CA ASP A 162 -1.97 -0.88 8.41
C ASP A 162 -2.90 -2.10 8.63
N ARG A 163 -4.05 -2.18 7.93
CA ARG A 163 -4.92 -3.37 7.96
C ARG A 163 -4.37 -4.53 7.13
N LEU A 164 -3.74 -4.25 5.99
CA LEU A 164 -3.17 -5.27 5.11
C LEU A 164 -1.88 -5.90 5.66
N TYR A 165 -1.16 -5.20 6.54
CA TYR A 165 0.06 -5.69 7.20
C TYR A 165 -0.20 -6.39 8.55
N THR A 166 -1.46 -6.48 9.00
CA THR A 166 -1.86 -7.24 10.22
C THR A 166 -1.72 -8.74 9.99
#